data_AF-A0A527GJV9-F1
#
_entry.id   AF-A0A527GJV9-F1
#
_cell.length_a   1.000
_cell.length_b   1.000
_cell.length_c   1.000
_cell.angle_alpha   90.00
_cell.angle_beta   90.00
_cell.angle_gamma   90.00
#
_symmetry.space_group_name_H-M   'P 1'
#
loop_
_entity.id
_entity.type
_entity.pdbx_description
1 polymer ?
#
loop_
_entity_poly.entity_id
_entity_poly.type
_entity_poly.pdbx_seq_one_letter_code
_entity_poly.pdbx_strand_id
1 'polypeptide(L)'
;AEAHKLDLLTTPYVFNPDEARAMTKAGADIIVAHMGVTTGGSIGATSAKSLDDCIVEIDAIANAARSVRKDVILLCHGGPISMPDDARYILSHAKGLHGFYGASSMERLPAEAAIAKQTADFKAVTLGGQKTTKKKKG
;
A
#
# COMPACT_ATOMS: atom_id res chain seq x y z
N ALA A 1 17.36 -16.81 -6.03
CA ALA A 1 18.80 -17.10 -5.93
C ALA A 1 19.56 -16.54 -7.14
N GLU A 2 19.12 -16.81 -8.38
CA GLU A 2 19.87 -16.34 -9.57
C GLU A 2 20.10 -14.82 -9.61
N ALA A 3 19.08 -13.99 -9.36
CA ALA A 3 19.27 -12.53 -9.31
C ALA A 3 20.29 -12.08 -8.25
N HIS A 4 20.27 -12.69 -7.06
CA HIS A 4 21.23 -12.41 -5.98
C HIS A 4 22.66 -12.82 -6.36
N LYS A 5 22.85 -13.95 -7.06
CA LYS A 5 24.18 -14.36 -7.57
C LYS A 5 24.76 -13.36 -8.58
N LEU A 6 23.91 -12.54 -9.19
CA LEU A 6 24.29 -11.45 -10.10
C LEU A 6 24.46 -10.11 -9.38
N ASP A 7 24.44 -10.09 -8.04
CA ASP A 7 24.55 -8.88 -7.21
C ASP A 7 23.43 -7.85 -7.48
N LEU A 8 22.27 -8.32 -7.95
CA LEU A 8 21.08 -7.48 -8.05
C LEU A 8 20.37 -7.42 -6.71
N LEU A 9 19.91 -6.22 -6.34
CA LEU A 9 19.02 -6.04 -5.21
C LEU A 9 17.73 -6.86 -5.41
N THR A 10 17.34 -7.61 -4.39
CA THR A 10 16.18 -8.50 -4.43
C THR A 10 15.19 -8.17 -3.33
N THR A 11 13.94 -7.90 -3.74
CA THR A 11 12.87 -7.46 -2.84
C THR A 11 11.57 -8.28 -3.03
N PRO A 12 11.60 -9.62 -2.92
CA PRO A 12 10.45 -10.46 -3.23
C PRO A 12 9.26 -10.23 -2.28
N TYR A 13 8.06 -10.37 -2.83
CA TYR A 13 6.85 -10.58 -2.06
C TYR A 13 6.80 -12.00 -1.49
N VAL A 14 6.34 -12.12 -0.25
CA VAL A 14 6.05 -13.39 0.41
C VAL A 14 4.71 -13.32 1.13
N PHE A 15 4.01 -14.45 1.20
CA PHE A 15 2.63 -14.54 1.71
C PHE A 15 2.53 -15.38 2.99
N ASN A 16 3.60 -16.10 3.36
CA ASN A 16 3.62 -16.97 4.54
C ASN A 16 5.05 -17.19 5.08
N PRO A 17 5.20 -17.74 6.29
CA PRO A 17 6.50 -18.03 6.90
C PRO A 17 7.42 -18.96 6.10
N ASP A 18 6.88 -19.92 5.35
CA ASP A 18 7.68 -20.86 4.56
C ASP A 18 8.34 -20.17 3.37
N GLU A 19 7.59 -19.34 2.66
CA GLU A 19 8.11 -18.49 1.59
C GLU A 19 9.13 -17.49 2.12
N ALA A 20 8.89 -16.89 3.29
CA ALA A 20 9.84 -15.99 3.94
C ALA A 20 11.19 -16.67 4.19
N ARG A 21 11.17 -17.91 4.73
CA ARG A 21 12.39 -18.72 4.89
C ARG A 21 13.04 -19.01 3.55
N ALA A 22 12.26 -19.44 2.55
CA ALA A 22 12.78 -19.82 1.24
C ALA A 22 13.45 -18.64 0.52
N MET A 23 12.80 -17.48 0.48
CA MET A 23 13.33 -16.28 -0.16
C MET A 23 14.55 -15.73 0.59
N THR A 24 14.54 -15.77 1.92
CA THR A 24 15.72 -15.36 2.71
C THR A 24 16.90 -16.29 2.44
N LYS A 25 16.69 -17.62 2.39
CA LYS A 25 17.74 -18.60 2.00
C LYS A 25 18.24 -18.38 0.58
N ALA A 26 17.38 -17.88 -0.30
CA ALA A 26 17.73 -17.59 -1.69
C ALA A 26 18.54 -16.29 -1.86
N GLY A 27 18.84 -15.56 -0.78
CA GLY A 27 19.63 -14.34 -0.79
C GLY A 27 18.82 -13.05 -0.84
N ALA A 28 17.51 -13.09 -0.60
CA ALA A 28 16.66 -11.89 -0.63
C ALA A 28 17.17 -10.80 0.31
N ASP A 29 17.44 -9.59 -0.20
CA ASP A 29 17.90 -8.44 0.59
C ASP A 29 16.77 -7.85 1.44
N ILE A 30 15.59 -7.77 0.85
CA ILE A 30 14.36 -7.29 1.47
C ILE A 30 13.28 -8.36 1.32
N ILE A 31 12.57 -8.65 2.41
CA ILE A 31 11.36 -9.46 2.40
C ILE A 31 10.15 -8.54 2.54
N VAL A 32 9.23 -8.61 1.58
CA VAL A 32 8.00 -7.81 1.59
C VAL A 32 6.81 -8.71 1.95
N ALA A 33 6.33 -8.61 3.19
CA ALA A 33 5.15 -9.33 3.67
C ALA A 33 3.88 -8.79 3.00
N HIS A 34 3.25 -9.60 2.14
CA HIS A 34 2.13 -9.18 1.30
C HIS A 34 0.79 -9.65 1.86
N MET A 35 -0.05 -8.71 2.29
CA MET A 35 -1.32 -8.98 2.97
C MET A 35 -2.52 -9.13 2.01
N GLY A 36 -2.26 -9.48 0.74
CA GLY A 36 -3.27 -9.52 -0.33
C GLY A 36 -3.49 -8.17 -1.03
N VAL A 37 -4.49 -8.11 -1.91
CA VAL A 37 -4.76 -6.95 -2.79
C VAL A 37 -5.09 -5.70 -1.96
N THR A 38 -4.45 -4.57 -2.29
CA THR A 38 -4.71 -3.29 -1.62
C THR A 38 -6.16 -2.83 -1.80
N THR A 39 -6.78 -2.44 -0.69
CA THR A 39 -8.15 -1.91 -0.67
C THR A 39 -8.21 -0.40 -0.91
N GLY A 40 -9.44 0.11 -1.14
CA GLY A 40 -9.72 1.53 -1.29
C GLY A 40 -9.69 2.05 -2.73
N GLY A 41 -10.07 3.31 -2.91
CA GLY A 41 -10.25 3.93 -4.22
C GLY A 41 -11.55 3.50 -4.90
N SER A 42 -11.70 3.89 -6.16
CA SER A 42 -12.92 3.64 -6.95
C SER A 42 -13.04 2.18 -7.46
N ILE A 43 -11.92 1.48 -7.55
CA ILE A 43 -11.83 0.09 -8.08
C ILE A 43 -11.19 -0.91 -7.11
N GLY A 44 -10.96 -0.51 -5.86
CA GLY A 44 -10.29 -1.37 -4.87
C GLY A 44 -11.12 -2.59 -4.48
N ALA A 45 -10.43 -3.69 -4.21
CA ALA A 45 -11.06 -4.86 -3.60
C ALA A 45 -11.54 -4.54 -2.17
N THR A 46 -12.59 -5.22 -1.72
CA THR A 46 -12.96 -5.26 -0.30
C THR A 46 -12.05 -6.26 0.42
N SER A 47 -11.36 -5.82 1.49
CA SER A 47 -10.44 -6.68 2.26
C SER A 47 -11.23 -7.74 3.01
N ALA A 48 -10.71 -8.96 3.04
CA ALA A 48 -11.15 -9.99 4.00
C ALA A 48 -10.37 -9.92 5.33
N LYS A 49 -9.25 -9.18 5.40
CA LYS A 49 -8.35 -9.10 6.57
C LYS A 49 -8.51 -7.78 7.32
N SER A 50 -8.47 -7.85 8.65
CA SER A 50 -8.30 -6.68 9.52
C SER A 50 -6.82 -6.28 9.63
N LEU A 51 -6.55 -5.07 10.15
CA LEU A 51 -5.16 -4.65 10.45
C LEU A 51 -4.53 -5.53 11.54
N ASP A 52 -5.32 -6.00 12.50
CA ASP A 52 -4.83 -6.87 13.59
C ASP A 52 -4.45 -8.26 13.06
N ASP A 53 -5.22 -8.82 12.13
CA ASP A 53 -4.85 -10.07 11.46
C ASP A 53 -3.55 -9.91 10.67
N CYS A 54 -3.37 -8.75 10.02
CA CYS A 54 -2.14 -8.44 9.30
C CYS A 54 -0.93 -8.40 10.24
N ILE A 55 -1.07 -7.86 11.45
CA ILE A 55 0.03 -7.85 12.44
C ILE A 55 0.49 -9.26 12.76
N VAL A 56 -0.45 -10.18 13.04
CA VAL A 56 -0.13 -11.58 13.36
C VAL A 56 0.63 -12.26 12.22
N GLU A 57 0.15 -12.10 10.99
CA GLU A 57 0.79 -12.70 9.81
C GLU A 57 2.16 -12.09 9.50
N ILE A 58 2.27 -10.76 9.59
CA ILE A 58 3.53 -10.03 9.39
C ILE A 58 4.57 -10.48 10.41
N ASP A 59 4.21 -10.59 11.69
CA ASP A 59 5.12 -11.04 12.74
C ASP A 59 5.59 -12.47 12.48
N ALA A 60 4.71 -13.36 12.02
CA ALA A 60 5.06 -14.73 11.66
C ALA A 60 6.06 -14.77 10.49
N ILE A 61 5.84 -13.97 9.45
CA ILE A 61 6.73 -13.82 8.30
C ILE A 61 8.08 -13.22 8.71
N ALA A 62 8.06 -12.15 9.49
CA ALA A 62 9.25 -11.46 9.97
C ALA A 62 10.15 -12.36 10.81
N ASN A 63 9.57 -13.10 11.76
CA ASN A 63 10.29 -14.06 12.59
C ASN A 63 10.90 -15.19 11.75
N ALA A 64 10.17 -15.69 10.75
CA ALA A 64 10.63 -16.74 9.87
C ALA A 64 11.78 -16.32 8.93
N ALA A 65 11.75 -15.09 8.42
CA ALA A 65 12.87 -14.52 7.67
C ALA A 65 14.11 -14.36 8.58
N ARG A 66 13.92 -13.76 9.77
CA ARG A 66 15.00 -13.52 10.73
C ARG A 66 15.61 -14.80 11.32
N SER A 67 14.86 -15.90 11.37
CA SER A 67 15.39 -17.20 11.77
C SER A 67 16.41 -17.76 10.78
N VAL A 68 16.37 -17.31 9.52
CA VAL A 68 17.35 -17.66 8.49
C VAL A 68 18.52 -16.67 8.51
N ARG A 69 18.23 -15.36 8.53
CA ARG A 69 19.24 -14.31 8.44
C ARG A 69 18.78 -13.06 9.18
N LYS A 70 19.57 -12.59 10.15
CA LYS A 70 19.16 -11.57 11.13
C LYS A 70 19.09 -10.14 10.59
N ASP A 71 19.86 -9.85 9.55
CA ASP A 71 20.04 -8.52 8.94
C ASP A 71 19.15 -8.32 7.69
N VAL A 72 18.24 -9.25 7.39
CA VAL A 72 17.25 -9.07 6.31
C VAL A 72 16.34 -7.88 6.60
N ILE A 73 16.15 -7.01 5.61
CA ILE A 73 15.21 -5.89 5.72
C ILE A 73 13.79 -6.44 5.52
N LEU A 74 12.84 -5.90 6.28
CA LEU A 74 11.46 -6.37 6.32
C LEU A 74 10.51 -5.21 6.11
N LEU A 75 9.66 -5.32 5.11
CA LEU A 75 8.63 -4.34 4.79
C LEU A 75 7.26 -5.02 4.76
N CYS A 76 6.21 -4.25 4.96
CA CYS A 76 4.83 -4.70 4.77
C CYS A 76 4.19 -4.07 3.52
N HIS A 77 3.19 -4.75 2.96
CA HIS A 77 2.48 -4.30 1.76
C HIS A 77 1.06 -4.89 1.69
N GLY A 78 0.12 -4.12 1.13
CA GLY A 78 -1.15 -4.65 0.64
C GLY A 78 -2.23 -4.85 1.71
N GLY A 79 -3.30 -5.52 1.31
CA GLY A 79 -4.50 -5.74 2.13
C GLY A 79 -5.10 -4.41 2.60
N PRO A 80 -5.49 -4.29 3.88
CA PRO A 80 -6.04 -3.06 4.44
C PRO A 80 -4.99 -1.94 4.66
N ILE A 81 -3.70 -2.18 4.38
CA ILE A 81 -2.61 -1.22 4.60
C ILE A 81 -2.52 -0.27 3.39
N SER A 82 -3.45 0.68 3.31
CA SER A 82 -3.69 1.47 2.10
C SER A 82 -3.34 2.95 2.25
N MET A 83 -3.34 3.47 3.47
CA MET A 83 -3.08 4.87 3.79
C MET A 83 -1.94 5.03 4.80
N PRO A 84 -1.35 6.25 4.94
CA PRO A 84 -0.27 6.48 5.89
C PRO A 84 -0.61 6.11 7.35
N ASP A 85 -1.86 6.31 7.77
CA ASP A 85 -2.29 5.96 9.13
C ASP A 85 -2.36 4.44 9.35
N ASP A 86 -2.76 3.66 8.32
CA ASP A 86 -2.73 2.20 8.37
C ASP A 86 -1.28 1.70 8.48
N ALA A 87 -0.38 2.25 7.65
CA ALA A 87 1.04 1.91 7.70
C ALA A 87 1.66 2.28 9.06
N ARG A 88 1.29 3.43 9.63
CA ARG A 88 1.70 3.85 10.98
C ARG A 88 1.20 2.85 12.02
N TYR A 89 -0.06 2.44 11.95
CA TYR A 89 -0.64 1.45 12.86
C TYR A 89 0.13 0.13 12.81
N ILE A 90 0.40 -0.40 11.62
CA ILE A 90 1.17 -1.63 11.48
C ILE A 90 2.58 -1.47 12.04
N LEU A 91 3.29 -0.40 11.69
CA LEU A 91 4.66 -0.16 12.15
C LEU A 91 4.78 0.07 13.66
N SER A 92 3.73 0.54 14.33
CA SER A 92 3.74 0.72 15.78
C SER A 92 3.38 -0.55 16.57
N HIS A 93 2.77 -1.56 15.93
CA HIS A 93 2.28 -2.76 16.61
C HIS A 93 2.98 -4.06 16.19
N ALA A 94 3.39 -4.19 14.92
CA ALA A 94 4.17 -5.33 14.44
C ALA A 94 5.65 -5.17 14.79
N LYS A 95 6.34 -6.28 15.08
CA LYS A 95 7.71 -6.28 15.56
C LYS A 95 8.71 -6.54 14.42
N GLY A 96 9.75 -5.72 14.39
CA GLY A 96 10.91 -5.98 13.52
C GLY A 96 10.69 -5.67 12.04
N LEU A 97 9.62 -4.95 11.70
CA LEU A 97 9.48 -4.24 10.44
C LEU A 97 10.41 -3.02 10.38
N HIS A 98 10.78 -2.64 9.17
CA HIS A 98 11.62 -1.47 8.88
C HIS A 98 10.91 -0.45 7.97
N GLY A 99 9.71 -0.76 7.47
CA GLY A 99 8.96 0.16 6.62
C GLY A 99 7.79 -0.47 5.87
N PHE A 100 7.35 0.24 4.84
CA PHE A 100 6.19 -0.09 4.02
C PHE A 100 6.56 0.03 2.54
N TYR A 101 6.07 -0.89 1.71
CA TYR A 101 6.25 -0.87 0.26
C TYR A 101 4.96 -0.40 -0.40
N GLY A 102 4.96 0.81 -0.98
CA GLY A 102 3.79 1.40 -1.63
C GLY A 102 3.69 1.05 -3.11
N ALA A 103 2.45 0.83 -3.59
CA ALA A 103 2.12 0.78 -5.01
C ALA A 103 0.83 1.57 -5.25
N SER A 104 -0.34 0.92 -5.22
CA SER A 104 -1.65 1.58 -5.37
C SER A 104 -1.85 2.76 -4.39
N SER A 105 -1.36 2.63 -3.16
CA SER A 105 -1.40 3.69 -2.13
C SER A 105 -0.58 4.93 -2.48
N MET A 106 0.45 4.78 -3.33
CA MET A 106 1.36 5.86 -3.68
C MET A 106 1.01 6.52 -5.01
N GLU A 107 0.45 5.77 -5.97
CA GLU A 107 0.10 6.31 -7.30
C GLU A 107 -1.41 6.40 -7.52
N ARG A 108 -2.15 5.29 -7.37
CA ARG A 108 -3.54 5.17 -7.84
C ARG A 108 -4.49 5.97 -6.96
N LEU A 109 -4.51 5.68 -5.67
CA LEU A 109 -5.43 6.32 -4.71
C LEU A 109 -5.28 7.85 -4.69
N PRO A 110 -4.06 8.41 -4.57
CA PRO A 110 -3.91 9.87 -4.59
C PRO A 110 -4.25 10.47 -5.97
N ALA A 111 -3.88 9.81 -7.08
CA ALA A 111 -4.21 10.32 -8.41
C ALA A 111 -5.73 10.32 -8.67
N GLU A 112 -6.43 9.26 -8.31
CA GLU A 112 -7.90 9.16 -8.45
C GLU A 112 -8.59 10.33 -7.71
N ALA A 113 -8.23 10.56 -6.44
CA ALA A 113 -8.81 11.63 -5.66
C ALA A 113 -8.52 13.02 -6.25
N ALA A 114 -7.27 13.28 -6.64
CA ALA A 114 -6.86 14.57 -7.18
C ALA A 114 -7.53 14.86 -8.54
N ILE A 115 -7.55 13.89 -9.45
CA ILE A 115 -8.15 14.04 -10.78
C ILE A 115 -9.67 14.23 -10.67
N ALA A 116 -10.34 13.44 -9.83
CA ALA A 116 -11.77 13.56 -9.61
C ALA A 116 -12.13 14.94 -9.06
N LYS A 117 -11.39 15.41 -8.03
CA LYS A 117 -11.59 16.73 -7.46
C LYS A 117 -11.37 17.83 -8.49
N GLN A 118 -10.26 17.80 -9.22
CA GLN A 118 -9.94 18.82 -10.22
C GLN A 118 -11.02 18.90 -11.32
N THR A 119 -11.52 17.74 -11.77
CA THR A 119 -12.60 17.67 -12.75
C THR A 119 -13.89 18.28 -12.21
N ALA A 120 -14.24 17.96 -10.96
CA ALA A 120 -15.42 18.53 -10.30
C ALA A 120 -15.31 20.05 -10.13
N ASP A 121 -14.13 20.56 -9.75
CA ASP A 121 -13.87 21.98 -9.60
C ASP A 121 -14.05 22.73 -10.93
N PHE A 122 -13.52 22.20 -12.05
CA PHE A 122 -13.74 22.79 -13.38
C PHE A 122 -15.21 22.75 -13.81
N LYS A 123 -15.92 21.66 -13.49
CA LYS A 123 -17.36 21.53 -13.78
C LYS A 123 -18.21 22.53 -13.00
N ALA A 124 -17.75 23.00 -11.85
CA ALA A 124 -18.47 23.96 -10.99
C ALA A 124 -18.28 25.42 -11.42
N VAL A 125 -17.36 25.71 -12.35
CA VAL A 125 -17.15 27.08 -12.86
C VAL A 125 -18.43 27.58 -13.54
N THR A 126 -18.98 28.70 -13.05
CA THR A 126 -20.11 29.36 -13.68
C THR A 126 -19.62 30.36 -14.74
N LEU A 127 -20.33 30.44 -15.87
CA LEU A 127 -20.06 31.46 -16.86
C LEU A 127 -20.49 32.82 -16.30
N GLY A 128 -19.54 33.75 -16.19
CA GLY A 128 -19.83 35.12 -15.79
C GLY A 128 -20.72 35.81 -16.82
N GLY A 129 -21.97 36.09 -16.45
CA GLY A 129 -22.85 36.98 -17.21
C GLY A 129 -24.14 36.38 -17.75
N GLN A 130 -25.07 36.03 -16.86
CA GLN A 130 -26.48 36.33 -17.12
C GLN A 130 -26.98 37.27 -16.04
N LYS A 131 -26.86 38.58 -16.30
CA LYS A 131 -27.83 39.53 -15.74
C LYS A 131 -29.18 39.11 -16.31
N THR A 132 -29.95 38.34 -15.54
CA THR A 132 -31.37 38.11 -15.81
C THR A 132 -32.05 39.47 -15.76
N THR A 133 -32.21 40.11 -16.93
CA THR A 133 -33.07 41.27 -17.09
C THR A 133 -34.49 40.83 -16.78
N LYS A 134 -34.93 41.01 -15.53
CA LYS A 134 -36.34 40.99 -15.17
C LYS A 134 -37.01 42.13 -15.95
N LYS A 135 -37.68 41.80 -17.06
CA LYS A 135 -38.65 42.66 -17.73
C LYS A 135 -39.72 43.04 -16.70
N LYS A 136 -39.74 44.31 -16.26
CA LYS A 136 -40.94 44.92 -15.66
C LYS A 136 -42.03 44.88 -16.73
N LYS A 137 -43.05 44.05 -16.55
CA LYS A 137 -44.34 44.25 -17.23
C LYS A 137 -45.05 45.36 -16.46
N GLY A 138 -45.34 46.45 -17.17
CA GLY A 138 -46.33 47.45 -16.74
C GLY A 138 -47.74 46.93 -16.93
#